data_AF-A0A967VQC1-F1
#
_entry.id   AF-A0A967VQC1-F1
#
_cell.length_a   1.000
_cell.length_b   1.000
_cell.length_c   1.000
_cell.angle_alpha   90.00
_cell.angle_beta   90.00
_cell.angle_gamma   90.00
#
_symmetry.space_group_name_H-M   'P 1'
#
loop_
_entity.id
_entity.type
_entity.pdbx_description
1 polymer ?
#
loop_
_entity_poly.entity_id
_entity_poly.type
_entity_poly.pdbx_seq_one_letter_code
_entity_poly.pdbx_strand_id
1 'polypeptide(L)'
;ATGELSRFEPAAVTDASLLAFLYLVLFGSLVTYVAYVWLLKRVGPARLSSHAYVNPLVAVALGALLVGERITPAVAVASALILAAVVALVRPRRSGDRLPPDHGSDR
;
A
#
# COMPACT_ATOMS: atom_id res chain seq x y z
N ALA A 1 -8.37 -12.29 -35.52
CA ALA A 1 -7.63 -11.98 -34.29
C ALA A 1 -6.76 -10.76 -34.56
N THR A 2 -7.26 -9.57 -34.24
CA THR A 2 -6.57 -8.31 -34.49
C THR A 2 -5.54 -8.11 -33.37
N GLY A 3 -4.34 -8.65 -33.55
CA GLY A 3 -3.35 -8.75 -32.48
C GLY A 3 -2.53 -7.47 -32.32
N GLU A 4 -2.49 -6.92 -31.10
CA GLU A 4 -1.51 -5.90 -30.67
C GLU A 4 -0.06 -6.27 -31.04
N LEU A 5 0.23 -7.57 -31.11
CA LEU A 5 1.53 -8.13 -31.52
C LEU A 5 1.97 -7.69 -32.92
N SER A 6 1.04 -7.34 -33.81
CA SER A 6 1.35 -6.82 -35.14
C SER A 6 1.88 -5.38 -35.14
N ARG A 7 1.64 -4.63 -34.05
CA ARG A 7 2.21 -3.29 -33.81
C ARG A 7 3.42 -3.32 -32.88
N PHE A 8 3.84 -4.51 -32.44
CA PHE A 8 5.01 -4.64 -31.60
C PHE A 8 6.25 -4.42 -32.47
N GLU A 9 6.84 -3.23 -32.39
CA GLU A 9 8.08 -2.89 -33.07
C GLU A 9 9.26 -3.17 -32.12
N PRO A 10 10.02 -4.27 -32.30
CA PRO A 10 11.12 -4.62 -31.39
C PRO A 10 12.22 -3.55 -31.38
N ALA A 11 12.35 -2.80 -32.48
CA ALA A 11 13.29 -1.69 -32.61
C ALA A 11 12.95 -0.47 -31.72
N ALA A 12 11.71 -0.36 -31.23
CA ALA A 12 11.29 0.71 -30.33
C ALA A 12 11.58 0.40 -28.85
N VAL A 13 12.02 -0.82 -28.52
CA VAL A 13 12.38 -1.20 -27.15
C VAL A 13 13.72 -0.55 -26.79
N THR A 14 13.68 0.43 -25.89
CA THR A 14 14.89 1.07 -25.37
C THR A 14 15.52 0.25 -24.26
N ASP A 15 16.85 0.36 -24.09
CA ASP A 15 17.57 -0.28 -22.97
C ASP A 15 17.01 0.14 -21.61
N ALA A 16 16.60 1.40 -21.48
CA ALA A 16 15.97 1.93 -20.26
C ALA A 16 14.65 1.21 -19.95
N SER A 17 13.80 0.98 -20.97
CA SER A 17 12.53 0.24 -20.81
C SER A 17 12.77 -1.22 -20.44
N LEU A 18 13.78 -1.86 -21.04
CA LEU A 18 14.16 -3.23 -20.73
C LEU A 18 14.67 -3.36 -19.28
N LEU A 19 15.53 -2.45 -18.84
CA LEU A 19 16.02 -2.41 -17.46
C LEU A 19 14.91 -2.13 -16.45
N ALA A 20 14.01 -1.18 -16.74
CA ALA A 20 12.85 -0.90 -15.89
C ALA A 20 11.92 -2.12 -15.77
N PHE A 21 11.68 -2.82 -16.89
CA PHE A 21 10.91 -4.05 -16.91
C PHE A 21 11.57 -5.14 -16.05
N LEU A 22 12.87 -5.38 -16.24
CA LEU A 22 13.61 -6.38 -15.47
C LEU A 22 13.63 -6.04 -13.97
N TYR A 23 13.80 -4.77 -13.64
CA TYR A 23 13.73 -4.29 -12.25
C TYR A 23 12.38 -4.59 -11.61
N LEU A 24 11.27 -4.29 -12.30
CA LEU A 24 9.92 -4.57 -11.81
C LEU A 24 9.68 -6.06 -11.64
N VAL A 25 10.13 -6.90 -12.58
CA VAL A 25 9.99 -8.36 -12.50
C VAL A 25 10.76 -8.91 -11.30
N LEU A 26 12.03 -8.54 -11.15
CA LEU A 26 12.89 -9.09 -10.10
C LEU A 26 12.58 -8.50 -8.73
N PHE A 27 12.66 -7.18 -8.60
CA PHE A 27 12.53 -6.52 -7.30
C PHE A 27 11.08 -6.22 -6.97
N GLY A 28 10.32 -5.64 -7.90
CA GLY A 28 8.93 -5.23 -7.66
C GLY A 28 7.96 -6.40 -7.48
N SER A 29 8.28 -7.56 -8.05
CA SER A 29 7.44 -8.75 -8.00
C SER A 29 8.10 -9.90 -7.24
N LEU A 30 9.15 -10.52 -7.78
CA LEU A 30 9.67 -11.78 -7.24
C LEU A 30 10.18 -11.64 -5.81
N VAL A 31 11.08 -10.69 -5.57
CA VAL A 31 11.65 -10.45 -4.23
C VAL A 31 10.56 -9.98 -3.26
N THR A 32 9.73 -9.02 -3.66
CA THR A 32 8.61 -8.53 -2.84
C THR A 32 7.65 -9.65 -2.44
N TYR A 33 7.28 -10.53 -3.37
CA TYR A 33 6.38 -11.64 -3.10
C TYR A 33 6.99 -12.66 -2.13
N VAL A 34 8.25 -13.04 -2.34
CA VAL A 34 8.95 -13.97 -1.43
C VAL A 34 9.05 -13.35 -0.03
N ALA A 35 9.41 -12.07 0.07
CA ALA A 35 9.45 -11.35 1.35
C ALA A 35 8.07 -11.30 2.02
N TYR A 36 6.99 -11.06 1.25
CA TYR A 36 5.62 -11.04 1.74
C TYR A 36 5.22 -12.38 2.37
N VAL A 37 5.45 -13.49 1.66
CA VAL A 37 5.12 -14.84 2.16
C VAL A 37 5.98 -15.20 3.37
N TRP A 38 7.26 -14.84 3.36
CA TRP A 38 8.14 -15.04 4.52
C TRP A 38 7.66 -14.24 5.74
N LEU A 39 7.27 -12.99 5.54
CA LEU A 39 6.83 -12.10 6.60
C LEU A 39 5.47 -12.53 7.17
N LEU A 40 4.54 -12.99 6.32
CA LEU A 40 3.29 -13.61 6.77
C LEU A 40 3.53 -14.73 7.77
N LYS A 41 4.52 -15.60 7.50
CA LYS A 41 4.88 -16.71 8.39
C LYS A 41 5.49 -16.25 9.71
N ARG A 42 6.15 -15.07 9.74
CA ARG A 42 6.92 -14.61 10.90
C ARG A 42 6.16 -13.66 11.85
N VAL A 43 5.36 -12.74 11.33
CA VAL A 43 4.69 -11.69 12.16
C VAL A 43 3.16 -11.80 12.18
N GLY A 44 2.60 -12.74 11.42
CA GLY A 44 1.15 -12.97 11.33
C GLY A 44 0.41 -11.95 10.46
N PRO A 45 -0.75 -12.32 9.89
CA PRO A 45 -1.46 -11.53 8.88
C PRO A 45 -1.91 -10.16 9.38
N ALA A 46 -2.28 -10.03 10.66
CA ALA A 46 -2.75 -8.76 11.24
C ALA A 46 -1.66 -7.67 11.33
N ARG A 47 -0.39 -8.05 11.51
CA ARG A 47 0.74 -7.10 11.49
C ARG A 47 1.22 -6.82 10.08
N LEU A 48 1.06 -7.75 9.15
CA LEU A 48 1.43 -7.51 7.76
C LEU A 48 0.44 -6.58 7.06
N SER A 49 -0.86 -6.73 7.34
CA SER A 49 -1.90 -5.90 6.73
C SER A 49 -1.80 -4.43 7.15
N SER A 50 -1.16 -4.11 8.29
CA SER A 50 -0.98 -2.72 8.71
C SER A 50 -0.03 -1.93 7.79
N HIS A 51 0.81 -2.59 6.98
CA HIS A 51 1.63 -1.93 5.96
C HIS A 51 0.78 -1.22 4.90
N ALA A 52 -0.41 -1.74 4.60
CA ALA A 52 -1.34 -1.08 3.68
C ALA A 52 -1.77 0.31 4.17
N TYR A 53 -1.73 0.56 5.49
CA TYR A 53 -2.02 1.88 6.07
C TYR A 53 -0.82 2.83 5.98
N VAL A 54 0.40 2.31 5.84
CA VAL A 54 1.62 3.12 5.68
C VAL A 54 1.78 3.57 4.22
N ASN A 55 1.33 2.79 3.24
CA ASN A 55 1.44 3.11 1.82
C ASN A 55 0.90 4.51 1.44
N PRO A 56 -0.33 4.91 1.84
CA PRO A 56 -0.83 6.26 1.55
C PRO A 56 0.00 7.37 2.19
N LEU A 57 0.51 7.17 3.40
CA LEU A 57 1.39 8.12 4.09
C LEU A 57 2.68 8.34 3.31
N VAL A 58 3.33 7.24 2.87
CA VAL A 58 4.56 7.29 2.08
C VAL A 58 4.31 7.94 0.71
N ALA A 59 3.21 7.60 0.04
CA ALA A 59 2.86 8.17 -1.25
C ALA A 59 2.64 9.70 -1.16
N VAL A 60 1.92 10.18 -0.14
CA VAL A 60 1.71 11.62 0.08
C VAL A 60 3.01 12.32 0.44
N ALA A 61 3.86 11.72 1.30
CA ALA A 61 5.15 12.30 1.66
C ALA A 61 6.09 12.42 0.46
N LEU A 62 6.23 11.35 -0.33
CA LEU A 62 7.03 11.36 -1.56
C LEU A 62 6.45 12.31 -2.60
N GLY A 63 5.13 12.35 -2.75
CA GLY A 63 4.44 13.31 -3.62
C GLY A 63 4.73 14.76 -3.22
N ALA A 64 4.62 15.08 -1.93
CA ALA A 64 4.92 16.41 -1.43
C ALA A 64 6.40 16.82 -1.61
N LEU A 65 7.33 15.87 -1.51
CA LEU A 65 8.77 16.13 -1.59
C LEU A 65 9.32 16.17 -3.03
N LEU A 66 8.84 15.29 -3.91
CA LEU A 66 9.43 15.10 -5.24
C LEU A 66 8.73 15.89 -6.35
N VAL A 67 7.43 16.19 -6.19
CA VAL A 67 6.61 16.63 -7.33
C VAL A 67 6.79 18.12 -7.62
N GLY A 68 7.12 18.98 -6.64
CA GLY A 68 7.43 20.40 -6.89
C GLY A 68 6.30 21.24 -7.55
N GLU A 69 5.16 20.62 -7.89
CA GLU A 69 3.98 21.32 -8.39
C GLU A 69 3.44 22.29 -7.34
N ARG A 70 2.84 23.39 -7.82
CA ARG A 70 2.05 24.29 -6.97
C ARG A 70 0.92 23.50 -6.36
N ILE A 71 1.05 23.16 -5.08
CA ILE A 71 0.00 22.49 -4.31
C ILE A 71 -1.23 23.39 -4.36
N THR A 72 -2.19 23.03 -5.20
CA THR A 72 -3.47 23.72 -5.25
C THR A 72 -4.22 23.41 -3.95
N PRO A 73 -5.12 24.30 -3.49
CA PRO A 73 -5.92 24.06 -2.30
C PRO A 73 -6.67 22.73 -2.35
N ALA A 74 -7.11 22.31 -3.55
CA ALA A 74 -7.78 21.03 -3.76
C ALA A 74 -6.88 19.82 -3.43
N VAL A 75 -5.62 19.84 -3.87
CA VAL A 75 -4.64 18.77 -3.56
C VAL A 75 -4.35 18.74 -2.06
N ALA A 76 -4.16 19.90 -1.43
CA ALA A 76 -3.93 19.99 0.01
C ALA A 76 -5.09 19.40 0.83
N VAL A 77 -6.33 19.74 0.48
CA VAL A 77 -7.54 19.22 1.15
C VAL A 77 -7.68 17.72 0.92
N ALA A 78 -7.49 17.23 -0.31
CA ALA A 78 -7.55 15.81 -0.62
C ALA A 78 -6.50 15.00 0.16
N SER A 79 -5.24 15.47 0.19
CA SER A 79 -4.17 14.84 0.97
C SER A 79 -4.48 14.84 2.48
N ALA A 80 -5.00 15.95 3.02
CA ALA A 80 -5.38 16.03 4.43
C ALA A 80 -6.51 15.04 4.78
N LEU A 81 -7.53 14.90 3.92
CA LEU A 81 -8.63 13.95 4.12
C LEU A 81 -8.15 12.50 4.09
N ILE A 82 -7.28 12.15 3.14
CA ILE A 82 -6.70 10.79 3.04
C ILE A 82 -5.89 10.47 4.31
N LEU A 83 -5.02 11.38 4.74
CA LEU A 83 -4.22 11.21 5.96
C LEU A 83 -5.11 11.09 7.20
N ALA A 84 -6.15 11.92 7.33
CA ALA A 84 -7.10 11.85 8.45
C ALA A 84 -7.84 10.50 8.50
N ALA A 85 -8.30 9.99 7.36
CA ALA A 85 -8.96 8.69 7.27
C ALA A 85 -8.03 7.54 7.67
N VAL A 86 -6.78 7.53 7.20
CA VAL A 86 -5.77 6.53 7.58
C VAL A 86 -5.48 6.59 9.08
N VAL A 87 -5.28 7.78 9.63
CA VAL A 87 -5.06 7.96 11.08
C VAL A 87 -6.25 7.47 11.89
N ALA A 88 -7.49 7.72 11.45
CA ALA A 88 -8.69 7.21 12.10
C ALA A 88 -8.77 5.68 12.07
N LEU A 89 -8.35 5.04 10.98
CA LEU A 89 -8.37 3.59 10.81
C LEU A 89 -7.28 2.88 11.65
N VAL A 90 -6.11 3.50 11.81
CA VAL A 90 -4.98 2.93 12.56
C VAL A 90 -5.18 3.05 14.08
N ARG A 91 -6.03 3.95 14.56
CA ARG A 91 -6.26 4.13 16.00
C ARG A 91 -6.82 2.84 16.63
N PRO A 92 -6.19 2.32 17.70
CA PRO A 92 -6.73 1.16 18.42
C PRO A 92 -8.15 1.45 18.92
N ARG A 93 -9.11 0.59 18.59
CA ARG A 93 -10.44 0.63 19.22
C ARG A 93 -10.25 0.39 20.71
N ARG A 94 -10.49 1.40 21.55
CA ARG A 94 -10.46 1.25 23.01
C ARG A 94 -11.42 0.11 23.39
N SER A 95 -10.90 -0.92 24.04
CA SER A 95 -11.60 -2.17 24.37
C SER A 95 -12.61 -2.03 25.52
N GLY A 96 -13.38 -0.93 25.53
CA GLY A 96 -14.36 -0.64 26.60
C GLY A 96 -15.66 -1.44 26.52
N ASP A 97 -15.91 -2.19 25.45
CA ASP A 97 -17.19 -2.91 25.23
C ASP A 97 -17.16 -4.40 25.63
N ARG A 98 -16.08 -4.87 26.28
CA ARG A 98 -16.13 -6.18 26.94
C ARG A 98 -16.85 -6.02 28.27
N LEU A 99 -18.18 -5.94 28.23
CA LEU A 99 -18.98 -6.17 29.43
C LEU A 99 -18.56 -7.53 30.01
N PRO A 100 -18.22 -7.62 31.30
CA PRO A 100 -17.88 -8.89 31.94
C PRO A 100 -19.00 -9.91 31.76
N PRO A 101 -18.69 -11.21 31.57
CA PRO A 101 -19.71 -12.24 31.66
C PRO A 101 -20.34 -12.18 33.05
N ASP A 102 -21.65 -11.97 33.07
CA ASP A 102 -22.50 -12.14 34.24
C ASP A 102 -22.42 -13.59 34.71
N HIS A 103 -21.54 -13.85 35.68
CA HIS A 103 -21.53 -15.07 36.45
C HIS A 103 -22.34 -14.84 37.72
N GLY A 104 -23.65 -14.68 37.55
CA GLY A 104 -24.60 -14.37 38.61
C GLY A 104 -25.98 -14.96 38.40
N SER A 105 -26.11 -16.30 38.36
CA SER A 105 -27.22 -17.02 39.02
C SER A 105 -27.17 -18.52 38.68
N ASP A 106 -26.33 -19.27 39.38
CA ASP A 106 -26.60 -20.70 39.62
C ASP A 106 -26.29 -20.95 41.10
N ARG A 107 -27.24 -20.51 41.93
CA ARG A 107 -27.46 -21.02 43.27
C ARG A 107 -28.59 -22.04 43.19
#